data_AF-A0AAD1K179-F1
#
_entry.id   AF-A0AAD1K179-F1
#
_cell.length_a   1.000
_cell.length_b   1.000
_cell.length_c   1.000
_cell.angle_alpha   90.00
_cell.angle_beta   90.00
_cell.angle_gamma   90.00
#
_symmetry.space_group_name_H-M   'P 1'
#
loop_
_entity.id
_entity.type
_entity.pdbx_description
1 polymer ?
#
loop_
_entity_poly.entity_id
_entity_poly.type
_entity_poly.pdbx_seq_one_letter_code
_entity_poly.pdbx_strand_id
1 'polypeptide(L)'
;MAIIGILGTPYNTVERSPFWWNKVSYTRQSFIDVFQELGHTVIVPPVDKTENIKNYLPLVDKIVLTGGADVSPYLYGEEPHAQLGTTDPIRDRFLSLPQLKLL
;
A
#
# COMPACT_ATOMS: atom_id res chain seq x y z
N MET A 1 2.87 -3.41 22.82
CA MET A 1 1.70 -3.22 21.95
C MET A 1 1.96 -2.00 21.09
N ALA A 2 1.62 -2.06 19.80
CA ALA A 2 1.89 -0.99 18.84
C ALA A 2 0.72 -0.85 17.87
N ILE A 3 0.57 0.32 17.25
CA ILE A 3 -0.35 0.59 16.16
C ILE A 3 0.38 0.37 14.84
N ILE A 4 -0.08 -0.61 14.06
CA ILE A 4 0.51 -1.00 12.79
C ILE A 4 -0.33 -0.44 11.65
N GLY A 5 0.27 0.40 10.82
CA GLY A 5 -0.32 0.88 9.58
C GLY A 5 -0.06 -0.09 8.44
N ILE A 6 -1.08 -0.77 7.95
CA ILE A 6 -0.97 -1.65 6.78
C ILE A 6 -1.44 -0.86 5.56
N LEU A 7 -0.53 -0.48 4.66
CA LEU A 7 -0.92 0.35 3.53
C LEU A 7 -1.88 -0.39 2.59
N GLY A 8 -3.01 0.26 2.31
CA GLY A 8 -4.03 -0.25 1.41
C GLY A 8 -3.54 -0.27 -0.03
N THR A 9 -3.75 -1.38 -0.71
CA THR A 9 -3.55 -1.49 -2.15
C THR A 9 -4.78 -0.93 -2.87
N PRO A 10 -4.62 0.00 -3.83
CA PRO A 10 -5.74 0.49 -4.62
C PRO A 10 -6.17 -0.57 -5.63
N TYR A 11 -7.48 -0.86 -5.68
CA TYR A 11 -8.10 -1.64 -6.75
C TYR A 11 -8.72 -0.68 -7.77
N ASN A 12 -7.95 -0.38 -8.82
CA ASN A 12 -8.32 0.66 -9.80
C ASN A 12 -9.16 0.13 -10.98
N THR A 13 -9.21 -1.18 -11.21
CA THR A 13 -9.90 -1.78 -12.35
C THR A 13 -11.39 -1.96 -12.08
N VAL A 14 -12.17 -0.89 -12.26
CA VAL A 14 -13.61 -0.85 -11.93
C VAL A 14 -14.49 -1.77 -12.80
N GLU A 15 -14.14 -2.00 -14.07
CA GLU A 15 -14.93 -2.83 -15.00
C GLU A 15 -14.98 -4.32 -14.63
N ARG A 16 -14.00 -4.80 -13.87
CA ARG A 16 -13.93 -6.17 -13.34
C ARG A 16 -13.81 -6.16 -11.81
N SER A 17 -14.34 -5.11 -11.18
CA SER A 17 -14.31 -4.98 -9.73
C SER A 17 -15.44 -5.77 -9.11
N PRO A 18 -15.18 -6.63 -8.11
CA PRO A 18 -16.25 -7.23 -7.30
C PRO A 18 -16.96 -6.19 -6.42
N PHE A 19 -16.54 -4.91 -6.47
CA PHE A 19 -17.04 -3.81 -5.66
C PHE A 19 -17.97 -2.85 -6.43
N TRP A 20 -18.80 -3.38 -7.35
CA TRP A 20 -19.87 -2.61 -8.02
C TRP A 20 -19.39 -1.30 -8.70
N TRP A 21 -18.35 -1.40 -9.53
CA TRP A 21 -17.72 -0.25 -10.21
C TRP A 21 -17.09 0.81 -9.29
N ASN A 22 -16.94 0.50 -7.99
CA ASN A 22 -16.22 1.38 -7.07
C ASN A 22 -14.74 1.04 -7.04
N LYS A 23 -13.92 2.09 -6.85
CA LYS A 23 -12.53 1.95 -6.43
C LYS A 23 -12.52 1.63 -4.94
N VAL A 24 -11.65 0.71 -4.54
CA VAL A 24 -11.44 0.39 -3.13
C VAL A 24 -9.96 0.45 -2.78
N SER A 25 -9.67 0.78 -1.53
CA SER A 25 -8.37 0.50 -0.91
C SER A 25 -8.54 -0.72 -0.02
N TYR A 26 -7.73 -1.75 -0.22
CA TYR A 26 -7.86 -3.01 0.49
C TYR A 26 -6.52 -3.55 0.96
N THR A 27 -6.53 -4.46 1.92
CA THR A 27 -5.38 -5.31 2.24
C THR A 27 -5.84 -6.77 2.36
N ARG A 28 -4.92 -7.72 2.25
CA ARG A 28 -5.23 -9.13 2.50
C ARG A 28 -5.49 -9.32 4.00
N GLN A 29 -6.57 -10.04 4.33
CA GLN A 29 -6.99 -10.28 5.72
C GLN A 29 -5.86 -10.90 6.57
N SER A 30 -5.02 -11.77 5.98
CA SER A 30 -3.90 -12.39 6.69
C SER A 30 -2.89 -11.40 7.29
N PHE A 31 -2.72 -10.20 6.71
CA PHE A 31 -1.89 -9.17 7.34
C PHE A 31 -2.57 -8.57 8.56
N ILE A 32 -3.90 -8.42 8.54
CA ILE A 32 -4.65 -7.92 9.70
C ILE A 32 -4.57 -8.94 10.83
N ASP A 33 -4.88 -10.20 10.51
CA ASP A 33 -4.96 -11.30 11.47
C ASP A 33 -3.64 -11.47 12.22
N VAL A 34 -2.51 -11.56 11.50
CA VAL A 34 -1.20 -11.82 12.13
C VAL A 34 -0.82 -10.73 13.15
N PHE A 35 -1.08 -9.46 12.86
CA PHE A 35 -0.75 -8.38 13.79
C PHE A 35 -1.73 -8.31 14.96
N GLN A 36 -3.02 -8.58 14.72
CA GLN A 36 -4.01 -8.63 15.80
C GLN A 36 -3.77 -9.82 16.74
N GLU A 37 -3.40 -10.98 16.23
CA GLU A 37 -3.03 -12.17 17.03
C GLU A 37 -1.79 -11.92 17.89
N LEU A 38 -0.83 -11.15 17.38
CA LEU A 38 0.33 -10.68 18.15
C LEU A 38 0.00 -9.56 19.16
N GLY A 39 -1.28 -9.18 19.26
CA GLY A 39 -1.76 -8.16 20.18
C GLY A 39 -1.44 -6.74 19.72
N HIS A 40 -1.40 -6.45 18.43
CA HIS A 40 -1.27 -5.09 17.90
C HIS A 40 -2.61 -4.54 17.42
N THR A 41 -2.75 -3.20 17.45
CA THR A 41 -3.87 -2.51 16.80
C THR A 41 -3.51 -2.27 15.34
N VAL A 42 -4.45 -2.56 14.43
CA VAL A 42 -4.24 -2.38 12.99
C VAL A 42 -5.07 -1.21 12.48
N ILE A 43 -4.43 -0.33 11.68
CA ILE A 43 -5.08 0.71 10.88
C ILE A 43 -4.71 0.48 9.41
N VAL A 44 -5.66 0.68 8.51
CA VAL A 44 -5.43 0.54 7.06
C VAL A 44 -5.46 1.92 6.40
N PRO A 45 -4.34 2.66 6.35
CA PRO A 45 -4.25 3.90 5.59
C PRO A 45 -4.33 3.64 4.08
N PRO A 46 -5.02 4.48 3.30
CA PRO A 46 -5.04 4.35 1.84
C PRO A 46 -3.71 4.81 1.23
N VAL A 47 -3.44 4.38 0.00
CA VAL A 47 -2.51 5.09 -0.88
C VAL A 47 -3.19 6.38 -1.33
N ASP A 48 -2.58 7.51 -1.01
CA ASP A 48 -3.12 8.84 -1.25
C ASP A 48 -2.07 9.71 -1.97
N LYS A 49 -2.33 11.02 -2.10
CA LYS A 49 -1.35 12.02 -2.49
C LYS A 49 -0.18 12.00 -1.50
N THR A 50 1.04 12.06 -2.04
CA THR A 50 2.30 12.11 -1.27
C THR A 50 2.27 13.14 -0.14
N GLU A 51 1.69 14.31 -0.36
CA GLU A 51 1.60 15.39 0.63
C GLU A 51 0.81 15.03 1.90
N ASN A 52 -0.11 14.05 1.79
CA ASN A 52 -0.96 13.61 2.89
C ASN A 52 -0.29 12.58 3.79
N ILE A 53 0.89 12.07 3.43
CA ILE A 53 1.62 11.08 4.25
C ILE A 53 1.85 11.58 5.68
N LYS A 54 2.12 12.88 5.84
CA LYS A 54 2.34 13.54 7.13
C LYS A 54 1.15 13.46 8.08
N ASN A 55 -0.06 13.22 7.56
CA ASN A 55 -1.27 13.06 8.36
C ASN A 55 -1.43 11.62 8.86
N TYR A 56 -0.86 10.63 8.16
CA TYR A 56 -0.98 9.21 8.50
C TYR A 56 0.16 8.73 9.40
N LEU A 57 1.39 9.17 9.15
CA LEU A 57 2.56 8.75 9.93
C LEU A 57 2.43 8.95 11.45
N PRO A 58 1.82 10.04 11.96
CA PRO A 58 1.65 10.22 13.41
C PRO A 58 0.63 9.26 14.05
N LEU A 59 -0.20 8.59 13.25
CA LEU A 59 -1.27 7.71 13.73
C LEU A 59 -0.79 6.28 14.01
N VAL A 60 0.41 5.94 13.56
CA VAL A 60 0.94 4.58 13.59
C VAL A 60 2.37 4.58 14.11
N ASP A 61 2.74 3.54 14.85
CA ASP A 61 4.12 3.37 15.30
C ASP A 61 5.02 2.90 14.15
N LYS A 62 4.44 2.11 13.25
CA LYS A 62 5.12 1.25 12.28
C LYS A 62 4.26 1.05 11.03
N ILE A 63 4.88 0.94 9.86
CA ILE A 63 4.18 0.72 8.59
C ILE A 63 4.61 -0.58 7.93
N VAL A 64 3.62 -1.31 7.40
CA VAL A 64 3.78 -2.50 6.59
C VAL A 64 3.38 -2.19 5.15
N LEU A 65 4.30 -2.45 4.22
CA LEU A 65 4.03 -2.40 2.79
C LEU A 65 3.56 -3.77 2.32
N THR A 66 2.39 -3.82 1.69
CA THR A 66 1.86 -5.07 1.15
C THR A 66 2.30 -5.26 -0.29
N GLY A 67 2.63 -6.50 -0.68
CA GLY A 67 2.85 -6.83 -2.09
C GLY A 67 1.59 -6.66 -2.96
N GLY A 68 1.77 -6.38 -4.24
CA GLY A 68 0.71 -6.11 -5.21
C GLY A 68 1.26 -6.16 -6.64
N ALA A 69 0.84 -5.21 -7.48
CA ALA A 69 1.40 -4.99 -8.82
C ALA A 69 2.93 -4.76 -8.78
N ASP A 70 3.61 -4.97 -9.90
CA ASP A 70 5.05 -4.74 -10.02
C ASP A 70 5.42 -3.26 -9.84
N VAL A 71 6.66 -2.98 -9.45
CA VAL A 71 7.17 -1.61 -9.31
C VAL A 71 7.55 -1.06 -10.68
N SER A 72 7.08 0.15 -10.99
CA SER A 72 7.40 0.83 -12.23
C SER A 72 8.91 1.01 -12.44
N PRO A 73 9.49 0.51 -13.55
CA PRO A 73 10.93 0.55 -13.80
C PRO A 73 11.51 1.97 -13.96
N TYR A 74 10.67 2.93 -14.33
CA TYR A 74 11.01 4.34 -14.35
C TYR A 74 11.47 4.89 -12.98
N LEU A 75 11.06 4.27 -11.87
CA LEU A 75 11.47 4.71 -10.54
C LEU A 75 12.90 4.30 -10.17
N TYR A 76 13.45 3.32 -10.86
CA TYR A 76 14.83 2.86 -10.69
C TYR A 76 15.66 2.99 -11.98
N GLY A 77 15.16 3.73 -12.98
CA GLY A 77 15.91 4.13 -14.17
C GLY A 77 16.08 3.05 -15.22
N GLU A 78 15.21 2.04 -15.26
CA GLU A 78 15.27 0.93 -16.22
C GLU A 78 14.11 0.98 -17.24
N GLU A 79 14.30 0.27 -18.35
CA GLU A 79 13.26 0.05 -19.37
C GLU A 79 12.34 -1.12 -18.99
N PRO A 80 11.08 -1.14 -19.43
CA PRO A 80 10.16 -2.26 -19.17
C PRO A 80 10.67 -3.61 -19.70
N HIS A 81 10.76 -4.60 -18.81
CA HIS A 81 11.07 -5.97 -19.19
C HIS A 81 9.85 -6.67 -19.83
N ALA A 82 10.08 -7.63 -20.73
CA ALA A 82 9.00 -8.35 -21.41
C ALA A 82 8.08 -9.16 -20.47
N GLN A 83 8.57 -9.50 -19.27
CA GLN A 83 7.81 -10.19 -18.23
C GLN A 83 7.21 -9.24 -17.19
N LEU A 84 7.33 -7.93 -17.37
CA LEU A 84 6.75 -6.95 -16.45
C LEU A 84 5.23 -7.08 -16.44
N GLY A 85 4.68 -7.31 -15.26
CA GLY A 85 3.24 -7.31 -15.02
C GLY A 85 2.67 -5.89 -14.95
N THR A 86 1.46 -5.78 -14.42
CA THR A 86 0.83 -4.48 -14.20
C THR A 86 1.64 -3.67 -13.19
N THR A 87 1.88 -2.40 -13.48
CA THR A 87 2.50 -1.43 -12.55
C THR A 87 1.50 -0.37 -12.11
N ASP A 88 1.72 0.24 -10.93
CA ASP A 88 0.96 1.42 -10.48
C ASP A 88 1.94 2.54 -10.06
N PRO A 89 2.34 3.43 -10.99
CA PRO A 89 3.32 4.47 -10.69
C PRO A 89 2.90 5.47 -9.61
N ILE A 90 1.59 5.64 -9.38
CA ILE A 90 1.09 6.53 -8.32
C ILE A 90 1.35 5.87 -6.96
N ARG A 91 0.96 4.61 -6.83
CA ARG A 91 1.25 3.79 -5.65
C ARG A 91 2.76 3.71 -5.39
N ASP A 92 3.54 3.42 -6.42
CA ASP A 92 4.98 3.21 -6.26
C ASP A 92 5.71 4.48 -5.81
N ARG A 93 5.30 5.66 -6.30
CA ARG A 93 5.80 6.95 -5.78
C ARG A 93 5.43 7.18 -4.32
N PHE A 94 4.23 6.78 -3.92
CA PHE A 94 3.82 6.90 -2.52
C PHE A 94 4.61 5.94 -1.61
N LEU A 95 4.87 4.71 -2.07
CA LEU A 95 5.61 3.69 -1.32
C LEU A 95 7.12 3.94 -1.24
N SER A 96 7.67 4.73 -2.16
CA SER A 96 9.10 5.10 -2.18
C SER A 96 9.44 6.31 -1.32
N LEU A 97 8.47 6.83 -0.55
CA LEU A 97 8.68 7.98 0.31
C LEU A 97 9.64 7.67 1.46
N PRO A 98 10.73 8.44 1.65
CA PRO A 98 11.73 8.15 2.66
C PRO A 98 11.22 8.30 4.10
N GLN A 99 10.07 8.94 4.29
CA GLN A 99 9.44 9.11 5.60
C GLN A 99 8.71 7.86 6.10
N LEU A 100 8.51 6.86 5.24
CA LEU A 100 7.89 5.59 5.64
C LEU A 100 8.86 4.81 6.52
N LYS A 101 8.58 4.74 7.83
CA LYS A 101 9.31 3.89 8.78
C LYS A 101 8.92 2.44 8.53
N LEU A 102 9.69 1.77 7.68
CA LEU A 102 9.50 0.36 7.35
C LEU A 102 9.76 -0.51 8.58
N LEU A 103 8.86 -1.46 8.78
CA LEU A 103 8.98 -2.53 9.78
C LEU A 103 9.99 -3.59 9.35
#